data_AF-A0A6P8NZ23-F1
#
_entry.id   AF-A0A6P8NZ23-F1
#
_cell.length_a   1.000
_cell.length_b   1.000
_cell.length_c   1.000
_cell.angle_alpha   90.00
_cell.angle_beta   90.00
_cell.angle_gamma   90.00
#
_symmetry.space_group_name_H-M   'P 1'
#
loop_
_entity.id
_entity.type
_entity.pdbx_description
1 polymer ?
#
loop_
_entity_poly.entity_id
_entity_poly.type
_entity_poly.pdbx_seq_one_letter_code
_entity_poly.pdbx_strand_id
1 'polypeptide(L)'
;MNTLKANENIHKLKVEGYENLNKTLVNECRELNAEMNKLQEEKENLIKCLKESEESCKNISNILIEFKEKCLSQESLLSQHEFTIKDLKASLKVEREMNKELNATKNELQTLVYTMNKDRRVLHNAIQEMKGNIRVFCRVRPRTPNELGKVIYNINFVHEHTIVVGKFNGYDSVSCSGKSKGTRQEFSFDEMFPATVSLKNIFVELALLDQST
;
A
#
# COMPACT_ATOMS: atom_id res chain seq x y z
N MET A 1 -32.76 -32.69 -132.04
CA MET A 1 -33.46 -33.16 -130.82
C MET A 1 -32.50 -33.65 -129.71
N ASN A 2 -31.37 -34.32 -130.03
CA ASN A 2 -30.50 -34.95 -129.01
C ASN A 2 -29.48 -34.03 -128.30
N THR A 3 -29.10 -32.89 -128.87
CA THR A 3 -28.10 -31.96 -128.29
C THR A 3 -28.66 -31.03 -127.19
N LEU A 4 -29.95 -30.68 -127.25
CA LEU A 4 -30.60 -29.87 -126.21
C LEU A 4 -30.74 -30.62 -124.88
N LYS A 5 -31.15 -31.90 -124.92
CA LYS A 5 -31.31 -32.75 -123.72
C LYS A 5 -29.98 -33.00 -122.99
N ALA A 6 -28.86 -33.07 -123.71
CA ALA A 6 -27.54 -33.25 -123.11
C ALA A 6 -27.07 -32.00 -122.35
N ASN A 7 -27.26 -30.81 -122.92
CA ASN A 7 -26.95 -29.55 -122.24
C ASN A 7 -27.85 -29.32 -121.02
N GLU A 8 -29.15 -29.64 -121.13
CA GLU A 8 -30.10 -29.54 -120.04
C GLU A 8 -29.70 -30.44 -118.84
N ASN A 9 -29.22 -31.66 -119.11
CA ASN A 9 -28.68 -32.56 -118.08
C ASN A 9 -27.39 -32.05 -117.43
N ILE A 10 -26.48 -31.45 -118.21
CA ILE A 10 -25.23 -30.84 -117.68
C ILE A 10 -25.55 -29.66 -116.77
N HIS A 11 -26.51 -28.82 -117.16
CA HIS A 11 -26.97 -27.71 -116.32
C HIS A 11 -27.66 -28.20 -115.05
N LYS A 12 -28.47 -29.26 -115.15
CA LYS A 12 -29.11 -29.89 -113.98
C LYS A 12 -28.10 -30.43 -112.98
N LEU A 13 -27.07 -31.16 -113.45
CA LEU A 13 -25.98 -31.67 -112.62
C LEU A 13 -25.14 -30.56 -111.98
N LYS A 14 -24.90 -29.44 -112.69
CA LYS A 14 -24.24 -28.26 -112.11
C LYS A 14 -25.09 -27.59 -111.03
N VAL A 15 -26.40 -27.45 -111.25
CA VAL A 15 -27.32 -26.89 -110.26
C VAL A 15 -27.37 -27.77 -109.00
N GLU A 16 -27.44 -29.09 -109.18
CA GLU A 16 -27.44 -30.06 -108.07
C GLU A 16 -26.09 -30.07 -107.31
N GLY A 17 -24.97 -29.93 -108.04
CA GLY A 17 -23.64 -29.75 -107.45
C GLY A 17 -23.51 -28.44 -106.66
N TYR A 18 -24.04 -27.33 -107.17
CA TYR A 18 -24.07 -26.06 -106.46
C TYR A 18 -25.01 -26.09 -105.25
N GLU A 19 -26.17 -26.75 -105.34
CA GLU A 19 -27.06 -26.93 -104.19
C GLU A 19 -26.42 -27.74 -103.07
N ASN A 20 -25.71 -28.82 -103.42
CA ASN A 20 -24.99 -29.63 -102.43
C ASN A 20 -23.83 -28.84 -101.80
N LEU A 21 -23.06 -28.11 -102.58
CA LEU A 21 -22.00 -27.24 -102.07
C LEU A 21 -22.57 -26.15 -101.15
N ASN A 22 -23.69 -25.53 -101.52
CA ASN A 22 -24.34 -24.50 -100.72
C ASN A 22 -24.91 -25.08 -99.41
N LYS A 23 -25.45 -26.30 -99.43
CA LYS A 23 -25.86 -27.02 -98.21
C LYS A 23 -24.68 -27.29 -97.27
N THR A 24 -23.54 -27.73 -97.81
CA THR A 24 -22.33 -27.96 -97.02
C THR A 24 -21.81 -26.66 -96.40
N LEU A 25 -21.68 -25.59 -97.18
CA LEU A 25 -21.27 -24.26 -96.69
C LEU A 25 -22.24 -23.70 -95.63
N VAL A 26 -23.55 -23.87 -95.80
CA VAL A 26 -24.53 -23.43 -94.80
C VAL A 26 -24.39 -24.20 -93.49
N ASN A 27 -24.11 -25.50 -93.54
CA ASN A 27 -23.88 -26.29 -92.34
C ASN A 27 -22.57 -25.88 -91.64
N GLU A 28 -21.49 -25.66 -92.40
CA GLU A 28 -20.20 -25.23 -91.87
C GLU A 28 -20.28 -23.82 -91.25
N CYS A 29 -20.99 -22.88 -91.89
CA CYS A 29 -21.31 -21.58 -91.31
C CYS A 29 -22.14 -21.70 -90.03
N ARG A 30 -23.06 -22.66 -89.95
CA ARG A 30 -23.88 -22.89 -88.74
C ARG A 30 -23.03 -23.45 -87.60
N GLU A 31 -22.13 -24.40 -87.90
CA GLU A 31 -21.21 -24.99 -86.93
C GLU A 31 -20.22 -23.94 -86.38
N LEU A 32 -19.57 -23.18 -87.26
CA LEU A 32 -18.69 -22.08 -86.88
C LEU A 32 -19.41 -21.03 -86.03
N ASN A 33 -20.65 -20.68 -86.36
CA ASN A 33 -21.42 -19.72 -85.57
C ASN A 33 -21.80 -20.28 -84.19
N ALA A 34 -22.10 -21.58 -84.09
CA ALA A 34 -22.34 -22.24 -82.81
C ALA A 34 -21.08 -22.28 -81.94
N GLU A 35 -19.92 -22.56 -82.54
CA GLU A 35 -18.63 -22.55 -81.84
C GLU A 35 -18.22 -21.13 -81.39
N MET A 36 -18.43 -20.12 -82.24
CA MET A 36 -18.23 -18.71 -81.90
C MET A 36 -19.10 -18.29 -80.69
N ASN A 37 -20.37 -18.70 -80.67
CA ASN A 37 -21.27 -18.40 -79.55
C ASN A 37 -20.82 -19.09 -78.25
N LYS A 38 -20.38 -20.35 -78.31
CA LYS A 38 -19.83 -21.05 -77.14
C LYS A 38 -18.57 -20.36 -76.61
N LEU A 39 -17.64 -20.01 -77.48
CA LEU A 39 -16.42 -19.29 -77.10
C LEU A 39 -16.71 -17.91 -76.51
N GLN A 40 -17.74 -17.22 -77.03
CA GLN A 40 -18.19 -15.94 -76.48
C GLN A 40 -18.75 -16.11 -75.06
N GLU A 41 -19.57 -17.14 -74.82
CA GLU A 41 -20.11 -17.45 -73.49
C GLU A 41 -19.02 -17.86 -72.50
N GLU A 42 -18.06 -18.70 -72.92
CA GLU A 42 -16.91 -19.07 -72.09
C GLU A 42 -16.05 -17.85 -71.72
N LYS A 43 -15.81 -16.95 -72.68
CA LYS A 43 -15.10 -15.69 -72.44
C LYS A 43 -15.81 -14.80 -71.43
N GLU A 44 -17.14 -14.68 -71.53
CA GLU A 44 -17.94 -13.89 -70.59
C GLU A 44 -17.88 -14.47 -69.17
N ASN A 45 -17.97 -15.81 -69.05
CA ASN A 45 -17.83 -16.50 -67.77
C ASN A 45 -16.43 -16.32 -67.17
N LEU A 46 -15.37 -16.45 -67.97
CA LEU A 46 -13.98 -16.21 -67.54
C LEU A 46 -13.77 -14.77 -67.05
N ILE A 47 -14.33 -13.78 -67.75
CA ILE A 47 -14.26 -12.37 -67.33
C ILE A 47 -14.97 -12.16 -65.98
N LYS A 48 -16.12 -12.80 -65.79
CA LYS A 48 -16.86 -12.72 -64.52
C LYS A 48 -16.04 -13.32 -63.37
N CYS A 49 -15.50 -14.53 -63.55
CA CYS A 49 -14.65 -15.18 -62.55
C CYS A 49 -13.39 -14.37 -62.24
N LEU A 50 -12.77 -13.76 -63.26
CA LEU A 50 -11.59 -12.90 -63.06
C LEU A 50 -11.92 -11.68 -62.18
N LYS A 51 -13.04 -11.01 -62.44
CA LYS A 51 -13.49 -9.84 -61.65
C LYS A 51 -13.79 -10.22 -60.20
N GLU A 52 -14.49 -11.32 -59.98
CA GLU A 52 -14.80 -11.82 -58.63
C GLU A 52 -13.52 -12.18 -57.87
N SER A 53 -12.55 -12.80 -58.54
CA SER A 53 -11.24 -13.10 -57.96
C SER A 53 -10.44 -11.84 -57.63
N GLU A 54 -10.42 -10.84 -58.52
CA GLU A 54 -9.74 -9.56 -58.28
C GLU A 54 -10.32 -8.81 -57.09
N GLU A 55 -11.64 -8.79 -56.95
CA GLU A 55 -12.33 -8.16 -55.82
C GLU A 55 -12.03 -8.89 -54.50
N SER A 56 -12.03 -10.23 -54.52
CA SER A 56 -11.62 -11.03 -53.38
C SER A 56 -10.16 -10.76 -52.96
N CYS A 57 -9.24 -10.70 -53.93
CA CYS A 57 -7.83 -10.38 -53.67
C CYS A 57 -7.67 -8.98 -53.05
N LYS A 58 -8.42 -7.98 -53.52
CA LYS A 58 -8.41 -6.63 -52.92
C LYS A 58 -8.92 -6.64 -51.48
N ASN A 59 -10.01 -7.34 -51.21
CA ASN A 59 -10.55 -7.47 -49.86
C ASN A 59 -9.56 -8.15 -48.91
N ILE A 60 -8.95 -9.25 -49.33
CA ILE A 60 -7.92 -9.95 -48.54
C ILE A 60 -6.72 -9.03 -48.28
N SER A 61 -6.28 -8.28 -49.30
CA SER A 61 -5.18 -7.33 -49.14
C SER A 61 -5.48 -6.24 -48.11
N ASN A 62 -6.71 -5.72 -48.09
CA ASN A 62 -7.12 -4.71 -47.11
C ASN A 62 -7.12 -5.28 -45.68
N ILE A 63 -7.71 -6.46 -45.49
CA ILE A 63 -7.73 -7.16 -44.19
C ILE A 63 -6.30 -7.41 -43.70
N LEU A 64 -5.39 -7.79 -44.60
CA LEU A 64 -3.99 -8.04 -44.25
C LEU A 64 -3.29 -6.77 -43.74
N ILE A 65 -3.59 -5.61 -44.34
CA ILE A 65 -3.04 -4.32 -43.90
C ILE A 65 -3.56 -3.96 -42.51
N GLU A 66 -4.88 -4.04 -42.31
CA GLU A 66 -5.51 -3.76 -41.00
C GLU A 66 -4.96 -4.68 -39.91
N PHE A 67 -4.82 -5.97 -40.22
CA PHE A 67 -4.27 -6.94 -39.27
C PHE A 67 -2.81 -6.63 -38.94
N LYS A 68 -2.00 -6.21 -39.92
CA LYS A 68 -0.60 -5.82 -39.72
C LYS A 68 -0.48 -4.58 -38.82
N GLU A 69 -1.30 -3.56 -39.04
CA GLU A 69 -1.33 -2.37 -38.18
C GLU A 69 -1.70 -2.73 -36.74
N LYS A 70 -2.68 -3.61 -36.58
CA LYS A 70 -3.07 -4.12 -35.26
C LYS A 70 -1.92 -4.87 -34.57
N CYS A 71 -1.21 -5.75 -35.28
CA CYS A 71 -0.03 -6.43 -34.74
C CYS A 71 1.05 -5.45 -34.27
N LEU A 72 1.38 -4.43 -35.08
CA LEU A 72 2.39 -3.43 -34.73
C LEU A 72 1.99 -2.63 -33.48
N SER A 73 0.72 -2.23 -33.38
CA SER A 73 0.23 -1.51 -32.18
C SER A 73 0.29 -2.39 -30.93
N GLN A 74 0.01 -3.69 -31.07
CA GLN A 74 0.02 -4.64 -29.97
C GLN A 74 1.44 -4.97 -29.50
N GLU A 75 2.40 -5.06 -30.42
CA GLU A 75 3.84 -5.20 -30.09
C GLU A 75 4.37 -4.00 -29.31
N SER A 76 3.99 -2.78 -29.73
CA SER A 76 4.36 -1.55 -29.01
C SER A 76 3.80 -1.55 -27.57
N LEU A 77 2.53 -1.92 -27.41
CA LEU A 77 1.88 -1.99 -26.09
C LEU A 77 2.53 -3.06 -25.19
N LEU A 78 2.88 -4.22 -25.75
CA LEU A 78 3.58 -5.28 -25.01
C LEU A 78 4.94 -4.78 -24.52
N SER A 79 5.71 -4.10 -25.37
CA SER A 79 7.00 -3.52 -24.98
C SER A 79 6.85 -2.49 -23.85
N GLN A 80 5.82 -1.64 -23.91
CA GLN A 80 5.52 -0.70 -22.84
C GLN A 80 5.15 -1.40 -21.53
N HIS A 81 4.32 -2.46 -21.59
CA HIS A 81 3.96 -3.23 -20.41
C HIS A 81 5.16 -3.97 -19.80
N GLU A 82 6.05 -4.54 -20.61
CA GLU A 82 7.28 -5.18 -20.14
C GLU A 82 8.17 -4.20 -19.37
N PHE A 83 8.30 -2.96 -19.86
CA PHE A 83 9.05 -1.91 -19.17
C PHE A 83 8.42 -1.59 -17.80
N THR A 84 7.11 -1.36 -17.76
CA THR A 84 6.40 -1.06 -16.51
C THR A 84 6.48 -2.21 -15.51
N ILE A 85 6.35 -3.46 -15.97
CA ILE A 85 6.49 -4.63 -15.10
C ILE A 85 7.90 -4.72 -14.51
N LYS A 86 8.94 -4.42 -15.31
CA LYS A 86 10.32 -4.43 -14.84
C LYS A 86 10.56 -3.35 -13.77
N ASP A 87 10.04 -2.14 -14.00
CA ASP A 87 10.16 -1.03 -13.06
C ASP A 87 9.41 -1.27 -11.75
N LEU A 88 8.16 -1.75 -11.82
CA LEU A 88 7.37 -2.13 -10.65
C LEU A 88 8.03 -3.25 -9.85
N LYS A 89 8.63 -4.25 -10.51
CA LYS A 89 9.38 -5.31 -9.84
C LYS A 89 10.61 -4.78 -9.10
N ALA A 90 11.33 -3.82 -9.69
CA ALA A 90 12.47 -3.20 -9.04
C ALA A 90 12.04 -2.39 -7.81
N SER A 91 11.02 -1.55 -7.95
CA SER A 91 10.47 -0.75 -6.84
C SER A 91 9.96 -1.63 -5.70
N LEU A 92 9.22 -2.70 -6.01
CA LEU A 92 8.71 -3.63 -5.02
C LEU A 92 9.81 -4.41 -4.29
N LYS A 93 10.96 -4.66 -4.94
CA LYS A 93 12.12 -5.27 -4.29
C LYS A 93 12.73 -4.31 -3.26
N VAL A 94 12.91 -3.03 -3.61
CA VAL A 94 13.45 -2.02 -2.70
C VAL A 94 12.54 -1.84 -1.49
N GLU A 95 11.23 -1.73 -1.72
CA GLU A 95 10.24 -1.54 -0.65
C GLU A 95 10.21 -2.72 0.34
N ARG A 96 10.43 -3.95 -0.16
CA ARG A 96 10.52 -5.15 0.67
C ARG A 96 11.75 -5.16 1.57
N GLU A 97 12.92 -4.80 1.04
CA GLU A 97 14.15 -4.73 1.84
C GLU A 97 14.03 -3.61 2.90
N MET A 98 13.49 -2.44 2.53
CA MET A 98 13.26 -1.35 3.48
C MET A 98 12.29 -1.77 4.61
N ASN A 99 11.19 -2.45 4.27
CA ASN A 99 10.27 -2.98 5.28
C ASN A 99 10.92 -4.01 6.20
N LYS A 100 11.84 -4.81 5.69
CA LYS A 100 12.57 -5.80 6.48
C LYS A 100 13.51 -5.12 7.49
N GLU A 101 14.27 -4.12 7.05
CA GLU A 101 15.15 -3.32 7.91
C GLU A 101 14.37 -2.55 8.98
N LEU A 102 13.24 -1.95 8.59
CA LEU A 102 12.38 -1.22 9.50
C LEU A 102 11.79 -2.14 10.58
N ASN A 103 11.35 -3.34 10.21
CA ASN A 103 10.84 -4.32 11.16
C ASN A 103 11.94 -4.86 12.09
N ALA A 104 13.15 -5.08 11.59
CA ALA A 104 14.29 -5.46 12.42
C ALA A 104 14.59 -4.38 13.49
N THR A 105 14.71 -3.13 13.05
CA THR A 105 14.94 -1.97 13.93
C THR A 105 13.83 -1.82 14.97
N LYS A 106 12.56 -1.98 14.54
CA LYS A 106 11.40 -1.93 15.44
C LYS A 106 11.50 -2.99 16.55
N ASN A 107 11.85 -4.23 16.19
CA ASN A 107 11.98 -5.32 17.16
C ASN A 107 13.14 -5.09 18.13
N GLU A 108 14.27 -4.56 17.65
CA GLU A 108 15.41 -4.17 18.49
C GLU A 108 15.01 -3.08 19.48
N LEU A 109 14.34 -2.02 19.02
CA LEU A 109 13.87 -0.94 19.88
C LEU A 109 12.84 -1.43 20.91
N GLN A 110 11.92 -2.31 20.53
CA GLN A 110 10.97 -2.91 21.46
C GLN A 110 11.67 -3.74 22.55
N THR A 111 12.67 -4.51 22.16
CA THR A 111 13.49 -5.29 23.10
C THR A 111 14.27 -4.37 24.04
N LEU A 112 14.86 -3.30 23.50
CA LEU A 112 15.56 -2.29 24.29
C LEU A 112 14.62 -1.63 25.30
N VAL A 113 13.46 -1.15 24.87
CA VAL A 113 12.47 -0.54 25.78
C VAL A 113 12.02 -1.52 26.86
N TYR A 114 11.84 -2.79 26.52
CA TYR A 114 11.49 -3.82 27.50
C TYR A 114 12.60 -4.00 28.54
N THR A 115 13.86 -4.16 28.11
CA THR A 115 15.01 -4.31 29.01
C THR A 115 15.20 -3.09 29.90
N MET A 116 15.14 -1.88 29.32
CA MET A 116 15.23 -0.64 30.09
C MET A 116 14.11 -0.51 31.14
N ASN A 117 12.88 -0.91 30.80
CA ASN A 117 11.78 -0.90 31.77
C ASN A 117 11.97 -1.93 32.88
N LYS A 118 12.49 -3.11 32.55
CA LYS A 118 12.85 -4.14 33.52
C LYS A 118 13.92 -3.61 34.48
N ASP A 119 15.00 -3.05 33.94
CA ASP A 119 16.10 -2.51 34.73
C ASP A 119 15.64 -1.33 35.59
N ARG A 120 14.79 -0.45 35.06
CA ARG A 120 14.16 0.63 35.82
C ARG A 120 13.38 0.09 37.02
N ARG A 121 12.58 -0.97 36.84
CA ARG A 121 11.83 -1.60 37.95
C ARG A 121 12.76 -2.23 38.98
N VAL A 122 13.80 -2.95 38.53
CA VAL A 122 14.78 -3.58 39.43
C VAL A 122 15.53 -2.53 40.26
N LEU A 123 16.06 -1.50 39.60
CA LEU A 123 16.78 -0.42 40.27
C LEU A 123 15.87 0.39 41.20
N HIS A 124 14.64 0.68 40.76
CA HIS A 124 13.66 1.37 41.59
C HIS A 124 13.38 0.56 42.86
N ASN A 125 13.08 -0.74 42.74
CA ASN A 125 12.85 -1.60 43.90
C ASN A 125 14.08 -1.69 44.81
N ALA A 126 15.28 -1.84 44.26
CA ALA A 126 16.51 -1.86 45.06
C ALA A 126 16.71 -0.55 45.85
N ILE A 127 16.45 0.61 45.23
CA ILE A 127 16.49 1.90 45.91
C ILE A 127 15.44 1.96 47.03
N GLN A 128 14.22 1.47 46.79
CA GLN A 128 13.17 1.46 47.81
C GLN A 128 13.49 0.52 48.98
N GLU A 129 14.03 -0.66 48.71
CA GLU A 129 14.49 -1.60 49.75
C GLU A 129 15.61 -0.99 50.60
N MET A 130 16.57 -0.29 49.97
CA MET A 130 17.62 0.43 50.68
C MET A 130 17.10 1.59 51.53
N LYS A 131 16.06 2.30 51.07
CA LYS A 131 15.37 3.34 51.86
C LYS A 131 14.50 2.76 52.97
N GLY A 132 14.17 1.47 52.92
CA GLY A 132 13.30 0.79 53.87
C GLY A 132 11.85 0.65 53.39
N ASN A 133 11.28 -0.53 53.63
CA ASN A 133 9.93 -0.90 53.21
C ASN A 133 8.84 -0.13 53.99
N ILE A 134 9.11 0.21 55.26
CA ILE A 134 8.23 1.05 56.08
C ILE A 134 8.94 2.38 56.25
N ARG A 135 8.24 3.46 55.92
CA ARG A 135 8.72 4.84 56.08
C ARG A 135 7.75 5.65 56.92
N VAL A 136 8.29 6.43 57.84
CA VAL A 136 7.55 7.31 58.74
C VAL A 136 7.94 8.75 58.42
N PHE A 137 7.00 9.46 57.79
CA PHE A 137 7.14 10.88 57.47
C PHE A 137 6.47 11.74 58.55
N CYS A 138 7.11 12.85 58.93
CA CYS A 138 6.48 13.85 59.79
C CYS A 138 6.11 15.10 58.99
N ARG A 139 4.86 15.56 59.08
CA ARG A 139 4.44 16.84 58.48
C ARG A 139 3.88 17.77 59.54
N VAL A 140 4.53 18.92 59.70
CA VAL A 140 4.03 20.00 60.53
C VAL A 140 3.08 20.84 59.69
N ARG A 141 1.80 20.93 60.09
CA ARG A 141 0.84 21.79 59.39
C ARG A 141 1.02 23.26 59.75
N PRO A 142 0.71 24.19 58.84
CA PRO A 142 0.52 25.59 59.19
C PRO A 142 -0.57 25.78 60.25
N ARG A 143 -0.44 26.89 60.99
CA ARG A 143 -1.48 27.33 61.93
C ARG A 143 -2.69 27.84 61.18
N THR A 144 -3.87 27.54 61.73
CA THR A 144 -5.13 28.09 61.24
C THR A 144 -5.51 29.34 62.05
N PRO A 145 -6.35 30.24 61.50
CA PRO A 145 -6.77 31.46 62.19
C PRO A 145 -7.41 31.22 63.56
N ASN A 146 -8.12 30.09 63.73
CA ASN A 146 -8.82 29.75 64.97
C ASN A 146 -7.87 29.27 66.10
N GLU A 147 -6.56 29.27 65.87
CA GLU A 147 -5.54 28.72 66.78
C GLU A 147 -4.54 29.74 67.29
N LEU A 148 -4.69 31.01 66.90
CA LEU A 148 -3.78 32.11 67.24
C LEU A 148 -3.71 32.43 68.75
N GLY A 149 -4.65 31.94 69.56
CA GLY A 149 -4.70 32.12 71.03
C GLY A 149 -4.44 30.87 71.88
N LYS A 150 -4.03 29.75 71.28
CA LYS A 150 -3.80 28.47 72.00
C LYS A 150 -2.34 28.32 72.44
N VAL A 151 -2.13 27.53 73.51
CA VAL A 151 -0.79 27.21 74.05
C VAL A 151 0.15 26.73 72.94
N ILE A 152 1.32 27.37 72.86
CA ILE A 152 2.32 27.11 71.82
C ILE A 152 3.23 25.97 72.30
N TYR A 153 3.43 24.97 71.47
CA TYR A 153 4.57 24.07 71.60
C TYR A 153 5.68 24.62 70.72
N ASN A 154 6.89 24.74 71.27
CA ASN A 154 8.07 25.06 70.49
C ASN A 154 8.47 23.81 69.71
N ILE A 155 8.43 23.92 68.39
CA ILE A 155 8.84 22.87 67.46
C ILE A 155 10.16 23.32 66.86
N ASN A 156 11.25 22.64 67.22
CA ASN A 156 12.57 22.93 66.69
C ASN A 156 13.04 21.80 65.77
N PHE A 157 13.52 22.16 64.59
CA PHE A 157 14.13 21.23 63.63
C PHE A 157 15.63 21.24 63.90
N VAL A 158 16.14 20.18 64.52
CA VAL A 158 17.56 20.11 64.92
C VAL A 158 18.42 19.61 63.76
N HIS A 159 17.87 18.66 62.99
CA HIS A 159 18.46 18.09 61.77
C HIS A 159 17.35 17.82 60.75
N GLU A 160 17.70 17.43 59.52
CA GLU A 160 16.75 17.11 58.45
C GLU A 160 15.76 15.99 58.83
N HIS A 161 16.17 15.08 59.72
CA HIS A 161 15.39 13.91 60.15
C HIS A 161 14.94 13.92 61.61
N THR A 162 15.27 14.96 62.39
CA THR A 162 14.98 15.00 63.84
C THR A 162 14.29 16.30 64.28
N ILE A 163 13.14 16.14 64.95
CA ILE A 163 12.34 17.22 65.50
C ILE A 163 12.29 17.13 67.02
N VAL A 164 12.39 18.29 67.68
CA VAL A 164 12.24 18.39 69.13
C VAL A 164 11.03 19.25 69.45
N VAL A 165 10.09 18.66 70.20
CA VAL A 165 8.86 19.33 70.64
C VAL A 165 8.95 19.58 72.13
N GLY A 166 8.77 20.84 72.54
CA GLY A 166 8.73 21.24 73.94
C GLY A 166 7.57 22.18 74.22
N LYS A 167 7.07 22.20 75.46
CA LYS A 167 6.09 23.21 75.88
C LYS A 167 6.77 24.59 75.92
N PHE A 168 6.19 25.58 75.25
CA PHE A 168 6.62 26.97 75.38
C PHE A 168 6.08 27.50 76.72
N ASN A 169 6.86 27.32 77.79
CA ASN A 169 6.64 28.07 79.02
C ASN A 169 7.42 29.37 78.84
N GLY A 170 6.72 30.50 78.67
CA GLY A 170 7.33 31.83 78.42
C GLY A 170 8.14 32.40 79.59
N TYR A 171 8.71 31.54 80.43
CA TYR A 171 9.61 31.84 81.51
C TYR A 171 10.54 30.64 81.65
N ASP A 172 11.85 30.85 81.63
CA ASP A 172 12.79 29.89 82.19
C ASP A 172 12.38 29.68 83.65
N SER A 173 11.57 28.66 83.94
CA SER A 173 11.24 28.29 85.29
C SER A 173 12.48 27.60 85.86
N VAL A 174 13.42 28.40 86.35
CA VAL A 174 14.43 27.97 87.30
C VAL A 174 13.67 27.49 88.53
N SER A 175 13.51 26.18 88.65
CA SER A 175 13.03 25.57 89.90
C SER A 175 14.19 25.60 90.90
N CYS A 176 13.92 26.07 92.11
CA CYS A 176 14.85 26.16 93.24
C CYS A 176 15.36 24.80 93.77
N SER A 177 15.21 23.72 92.99
CA SER A 177 15.62 22.35 93.32
C SER A 177 16.45 21.68 92.19
N GLY A 178 17.00 22.47 91.27
CA GLY A 178 18.05 22.01 90.34
C GLY A 178 17.62 20.98 89.26
N LYS A 179 16.32 20.76 89.03
CA LYS A 179 15.84 19.90 87.93
C LYS A 179 14.65 20.52 87.19
N SER A 180 14.91 21.49 86.31
CA SER A 180 13.96 21.94 85.30
C SER A 180 14.07 21.09 84.03
N LYS A 181 13.59 19.84 84.07
CA LYS A 181 13.30 19.11 82.82
C LYS A 181 11.91 19.54 82.34
N GLY A 182 11.85 20.65 81.60
CA GLY A 182 10.74 20.80 80.66
C GLY A 182 10.68 19.54 79.80
N THR A 183 9.48 18.96 79.61
CA THR A 183 9.28 17.73 78.84
C THR A 183 9.57 18.02 77.36
N ARG A 184 10.85 18.06 77.00
CA ARG A 184 11.33 18.06 75.62
C ARG A 184 11.34 16.62 75.15
N GLN A 185 10.63 16.35 74.06
CA GLN A 185 10.60 15.06 73.40
C GLN A 185 11.24 15.20 72.03
N GLU A 186 12.15 14.27 71.74
CA GLU A 186 12.88 14.20 70.50
C GLU A 186 12.35 13.02 69.70
N PHE A 187 12.10 13.24 68.42
CA PHE A 187 11.59 12.25 67.50
C PHE A 187 12.41 12.27 66.21
N SER A 188 12.75 11.09 65.72
CA SER A 188 13.46 10.91 64.45
C SER A 188 12.55 10.22 63.43
N PHE A 189 12.60 10.68 62.19
CA PHE A 189 11.74 10.29 61.09
C PHE A 189 12.56 10.11 59.82
N ASP A 190 12.05 9.39 58.83
CA ASP A 190 12.74 9.20 57.55
C ASP A 190 12.82 10.48 56.73
N GLU A 191 11.83 11.36 56.87
CA GLU A 191 11.81 12.69 56.27
C GLU A 191 10.81 13.60 57.01
N MET A 192 11.10 14.89 56.99
CA MET A 192 10.31 15.89 57.72
C MET A 192 9.90 17.07 56.84
N PHE A 193 8.61 17.42 56.90
CA PHE A 193 8.02 18.51 56.13
C PHE A 193 7.58 19.65 57.06
N PRO A 194 8.33 20.77 57.11
CA PRO A 194 7.92 21.98 57.81
C PRO A 194 6.61 22.56 57.30
N ALA A 195 5.99 23.44 58.10
CA ALA A 195 4.76 24.14 57.73
C ALA A 195 4.88 24.99 56.45
N THR A 196 6.11 25.35 56.05
CA THR A 196 6.38 26.12 54.83
C THR A 196 6.34 25.27 53.56
N VAL A 197 6.38 23.94 53.67
CA VAL A 197 6.45 23.04 52.51
C VAL A 197 5.08 22.89 51.85
N SER A 198 5.05 23.01 50.52
CA SER A 198 3.84 22.84 49.72
C SER A 198 3.44 21.36 49.62
N LEU A 199 2.15 21.11 49.43
CA LEU A 199 1.62 19.77 49.16
C LEU A 199 2.29 19.10 47.97
N LYS A 200 2.61 19.87 46.91
CA LYS A 200 3.25 19.35 45.69
C LYS A 200 4.58 18.66 46.00
N ASN A 201 5.41 19.26 46.84
CA ASN A 201 6.72 18.69 47.16
C ASN A 201 6.59 17.41 47.98
N ILE A 202 5.61 17.36 48.88
CA ILE A 202 5.29 16.15 49.65
C ILE A 202 4.84 15.03 48.71
N PHE A 203 3.99 15.35 47.73
CA PHE A 203 3.53 14.38 46.74
C PHE A 203 4.65 13.84 45.85
N VAL A 204 5.66 14.64 45.51
CA VAL A 204 6.80 14.15 44.72
C VAL A 204 7.58 13.07 45.48
N GLU A 205 7.83 13.27 46.77
CA GLU A 205 8.54 12.28 47.59
C GLU A 205 7.70 11.02 47.81
N LEU A 206 6.39 11.17 48.00
CA LEU A 206 5.47 10.04 48.16
C LEU A 206 5.22 9.28 46.85
N ALA A 207 5.19 9.95 45.70
CA ALA A 207 4.93 9.33 44.40
C ALA A 207 6.00 8.31 43.99
N LEU A 208 7.20 8.40 44.58
CA LEU A 208 8.24 7.39 44.38
C LEU A 208 7.81 6.04 44.97
N LEU A 209 7.01 6.00 46.04
CA LEU A 209 6.50 4.77 46.65
C LEU A 209 5.41 4.10 45.81
N ASP A 210 4.53 4.89 45.18
CA ASP A 210 3.38 4.40 44.41
C ASP A 210 3.78 3.72 43.09
N GLN A 211 5.02 3.90 42.63
CA GLN A 211 5.52 3.29 41.38
C GLN A 211 5.88 1.80 41.50
N SER A 212 5.86 1.23 42.71
CA SER A 212 6.16 -0.18 42.96
C SER A 212 4.93 -1.10 42.89
N THR A 213 3.71 -0.57 42.77
CA THR A 213 2.46 -1.34 42.55
C THR A 213 2.11 -1.50 41.07
#